data_AF-A0A8B8CEG1-F1
#
_entry.id   AF-A0A8B8CEG1-F1
#
_cell.length_a   1.000
_cell.length_b   1.000
_cell.length_c   1.000
_cell.angle_alpha   90.00
_cell.angle_beta   90.00
_cell.angle_gamma   90.00
#
_symmetry.space_group_name_H-M   'P 1'
#
loop_
_entity.id
_entity.type
_entity.pdbx_description
1 polymer ?
#
loop_
_entity_poly.entity_id
_entity_poly.type
_entity_poly.pdbx_seq_one_letter_code
_entity_poly.pdbx_strand_id
1 'polypeptide(L)'
;MTTVEGMETTANSHLRRWLGVPRSFSSIGLYSTGSKLQLPLKSITEEFKVTKVRQHLMLRDSKDEKVRTARVEIRTGRKWSTRKTIGEAESRLRHSEIVGRVAIGRQGLDVTPTDKWGTASAEGKRHLVQREVRTMEEEARMVKAVGMKKQGRWLNWEGVRPVKLGWNDIWKMEPSRLQFKLKSVYDVLPSPTNLATWGLSDDPNCVLCGKPANLEHILSACSESLKDGRYTWRHDKVLAVLADTLERNLKKPRTTKGGLKFVNFVKEGETGPRAGVEGKGLLGTPTDWKMRVDLKQRMEFPSEIAVTNKRPDIVIWSAKTKQAVLLELTVPWEERIEEAYERKNLKYQELVKNCQENGWKIWFFAVEVGCRGFVGQSTWRALRAI
;
A
#
# COMPACT_ATOMS: atom_id res chain seq x y z
N MET A 1 -14.58 -8.79 -31.29
CA MET A 1 -14.05 -7.64 -30.53
C MET A 1 -15.02 -6.47 -30.73
N THR A 2 -15.45 -5.79 -29.68
CA THR A 2 -16.33 -4.60 -29.80
C THR A 2 -15.52 -3.36 -30.17
N THR A 3 -16.17 -2.29 -30.65
CA THR A 3 -15.50 -1.01 -30.96
C THR A 3 -14.75 -0.45 -29.74
N VAL A 4 -15.37 -0.54 -28.55
CA VAL A 4 -14.77 -0.07 -27.29
C VAL A 4 -13.53 -0.89 -26.92
N GLU A 5 -13.58 -2.21 -27.08
CA GLU A 5 -12.42 -3.08 -26.86
C GLU A 5 -11.29 -2.79 -27.86
N GLY A 6 -11.63 -2.45 -29.10
CA GLY A 6 -10.66 -2.01 -30.11
C GLY A 6 -9.96 -0.71 -29.69
N MET A 7 -10.71 0.29 -29.24
CA MET A 7 -10.17 1.55 -28.72
C MET A 7 -9.24 1.31 -27.52
N GLU A 8 -9.66 0.46 -26.57
CA GLU A 8 -8.84 0.11 -25.41
C GLU A 8 -7.55 -0.63 -25.82
N THR A 9 -7.61 -1.50 -26.82
CA THR A 9 -6.43 -2.20 -27.36
C THR A 9 -5.41 -1.21 -27.93
N THR A 10 -5.87 -0.23 -28.71
CA THR A 10 -5.03 0.84 -29.24
C THR A 10 -4.44 1.68 -28.11
N ALA A 11 -5.26 2.14 -27.17
CA ALA A 11 -4.82 2.94 -26.02
C ALA A 11 -3.76 2.18 -25.19
N ASN A 12 -3.98 0.90 -24.92
CA ASN A 12 -3.03 0.03 -24.22
C ASN A 12 -1.67 -0.04 -24.92
N SER A 13 -1.63 -0.08 -26.25
CA SER A 13 -0.38 -0.10 -27.02
C SER A 13 0.42 1.19 -26.79
N HIS A 14 -0.24 2.35 -26.88
CA HIS A 14 0.40 3.64 -26.63
C HIS A 14 0.82 3.82 -25.18
N LEU A 15 -0.03 3.43 -24.22
CA LEU A 15 0.28 3.51 -22.79
C LEU A 15 1.48 2.66 -22.41
N ARG A 16 1.57 1.42 -22.90
CA ARG A 16 2.72 0.56 -22.63
C ARG A 16 4.02 1.14 -23.19
N ARG A 17 3.97 1.69 -24.41
CA ARG A 17 5.13 2.36 -25.02
C ARG A 17 5.56 3.58 -24.21
N TRP A 18 4.61 4.43 -23.82
CA TRP A 18 4.87 5.64 -23.04
C TRP A 18 5.45 5.33 -21.65
N LEU A 19 4.91 4.32 -20.96
CA LEU A 19 5.42 3.84 -19.67
C LEU A 19 6.71 3.01 -19.79
N GLY A 20 7.18 2.74 -21.02
CA GLY A 20 8.35 1.94 -21.30
C GLY A 20 8.23 0.46 -20.90
N VAL A 21 7.03 -0.08 -20.72
CA VAL A 21 6.79 -1.48 -20.32
C VAL A 21 6.59 -2.37 -21.56
N PRO A 22 6.93 -3.68 -21.49
CA PRO A 22 6.79 -4.57 -22.64
C PRO A 22 5.33 -4.81 -23.04
N ARG A 23 5.08 -5.28 -24.27
CA ARG A 23 3.72 -5.61 -24.76
C ARG A 23 3.02 -6.66 -23.90
N SER A 24 3.79 -7.57 -23.29
CA SER A 24 3.31 -8.60 -22.38
C SER A 24 2.86 -8.08 -21.00
N PHE A 25 3.09 -6.79 -20.70
CA PHE A 25 2.64 -6.17 -19.45
C PHE A 25 1.11 -6.17 -19.36
N SER A 26 0.59 -6.71 -18.27
CA SER A 26 -0.84 -6.88 -18.04
C SER A 26 -1.56 -5.54 -17.95
N SER A 27 -2.76 -5.46 -18.53
CA SER A 27 -3.65 -4.30 -18.34
C SER A 27 -4.11 -4.15 -16.88
N ILE A 28 -4.01 -5.20 -16.06
CA ILE A 28 -4.24 -5.12 -14.61
C ILE A 28 -3.28 -4.10 -14.00
N GLY A 29 -2.01 -4.12 -14.37
CA GLY A 29 -1.04 -3.14 -13.88
C GLY A 29 -1.21 -1.72 -14.41
N LEU A 30 -2.08 -1.54 -15.41
CA LEU A 30 -2.46 -0.22 -15.90
C LEU A 30 -3.67 0.34 -15.14
N TYR A 31 -4.68 -0.50 -14.88
CA TYR A 31 -6.02 -0.03 -14.48
C TYR A 31 -6.50 -0.48 -13.10
N SER A 32 -5.82 -1.46 -12.47
CA SER A 32 -6.28 -2.02 -11.20
C SER A 32 -6.14 -1.03 -10.05
N THR A 33 -7.22 -0.91 -9.28
CA THR A 33 -7.28 -0.12 -8.04
C THR A 33 -7.04 -0.95 -6.78
N GLY A 34 -6.99 -2.28 -6.89
CA GLY A 34 -6.62 -3.23 -5.84
C GLY A 34 -5.14 -3.63 -5.84
N SER A 35 -4.41 -3.33 -6.91
CA SER A 35 -2.98 -3.67 -7.01
C SER A 35 -2.09 -2.93 -6.01
N LYS A 36 -0.91 -3.50 -5.72
CA LYS A 36 0.09 -2.86 -4.85
C LYS A 36 0.68 -1.59 -5.46
N LEU A 37 0.74 -1.48 -6.79
CA LEU A 37 1.17 -0.28 -7.50
C LEU A 37 0.06 0.21 -8.41
N GLN A 38 -0.58 1.31 -8.03
CA GLN A 38 -1.75 1.85 -8.72
C GLN A 38 -1.35 3.07 -9.54
N LEU A 39 -1.78 3.08 -10.81
CA LEU A 39 -1.63 4.21 -11.72
C LEU A 39 -2.93 5.02 -11.78
N PRO A 40 -2.87 6.33 -12.11
CA PRO A 40 -4.04 7.19 -12.22
C PRO A 40 -4.72 7.04 -13.59
N LEU A 41 -4.75 5.80 -14.12
CA LEU A 41 -5.30 5.46 -15.42
C LEU A 41 -6.62 4.71 -15.23
N LYS A 42 -7.54 4.91 -16.16
CA LYS A 42 -8.83 4.23 -16.16
C LYS A 42 -9.01 3.45 -17.46
N SER A 43 -9.65 2.29 -17.35
CA SER A 43 -10.03 1.47 -18.49
C SER A 43 -11.13 2.17 -19.28
N ILE A 44 -10.98 2.25 -20.61
CA ILE A 44 -11.99 2.80 -21.51
C ILE A 44 -13.24 1.91 -21.47
N THR A 45 -13.05 0.59 -21.42
CA THR A 45 -14.14 -0.37 -21.30
C THR A 45 -14.91 -0.19 -19.99
N GLU A 46 -14.22 0.01 -18.87
CA GLU A 46 -14.86 0.27 -17.57
C GLU A 46 -15.64 1.59 -17.60
N GLU A 47 -15.05 2.68 -18.09
CA GLU A 47 -15.74 3.98 -18.17
C GLU A 47 -16.96 3.93 -19.09
N PHE A 48 -16.89 3.18 -20.19
CA PHE A 48 -18.04 2.94 -21.05
C PHE A 48 -19.17 2.24 -20.28
N LYS A 49 -18.88 1.15 -19.57
CA LYS A 49 -19.87 0.40 -18.78
C LYS A 49 -20.52 1.28 -17.72
N VAL A 50 -19.72 1.98 -16.92
CA VAL A 50 -20.21 2.86 -15.85
C VAL A 50 -21.04 4.00 -16.42
N THR A 51 -20.62 4.60 -17.54
CA THR A 51 -21.37 5.67 -18.21
C THR A 51 -22.72 5.17 -18.72
N LYS A 52 -22.77 3.97 -19.32
CA LYS A 52 -24.02 3.36 -19.81
C LYS A 52 -24.96 2.98 -18.68
N VAL A 53 -24.42 2.48 -17.56
CA VAL A 53 -25.17 2.24 -16.32
C VAL A 53 -25.77 3.54 -15.79
N ARG A 54 -24.95 4.59 -15.65
CA ARG A 54 -25.40 5.92 -15.20
C ARG A 54 -26.51 6.45 -16.10
N GLN A 55 -26.32 6.40 -17.42
CA GLN A 55 -27.32 6.85 -18.39
C GLN A 55 -28.64 6.07 -18.23
N HIS A 56 -28.58 4.75 -18.01
CA HIS A 56 -29.78 3.94 -17.80
C HIS A 56 -30.55 4.36 -16.57
N LEU A 57 -29.85 4.53 -15.45
CA LEU A 57 -30.46 4.90 -14.20
C LEU A 57 -31.03 6.32 -14.25
N MET A 58 -30.39 7.25 -14.98
CA MET A 58 -30.92 8.61 -15.17
C MET A 58 -32.24 8.63 -15.95
N LEU A 59 -32.38 7.76 -16.97
CA LEU A 59 -33.62 7.65 -17.74
C LEU A 59 -34.71 6.91 -16.96
N ARG A 60 -34.35 5.81 -16.28
CA ARG A 60 -35.26 4.99 -15.47
C ARG A 60 -35.80 5.77 -14.26
N ASP A 61 -34.93 6.49 -13.57
CA ASP A 61 -35.25 7.21 -12.33
C ASP A 61 -35.45 8.72 -12.59
N SER A 62 -35.84 9.08 -13.82
CA SER A 62 -36.11 10.48 -14.20
C SER A 62 -37.29 11.05 -13.41
N LYS A 63 -37.20 12.34 -13.06
CA LYS A 63 -38.31 13.10 -12.47
C LYS A 63 -39.45 13.35 -13.47
N ASP A 64 -39.13 13.37 -14.76
CA ASP A 64 -40.11 13.53 -15.84
C ASP A 64 -40.74 12.18 -16.17
N GLU A 65 -42.07 12.11 -16.03
CA GLU A 65 -42.87 10.93 -16.36
C GLU A 65 -42.67 10.48 -17.79
N LYS A 66 -42.70 11.40 -18.76
CA LYS A 66 -42.62 11.06 -20.19
C LYS A 66 -41.31 10.36 -20.52
N VAL A 67 -40.22 10.81 -19.90
CA VAL A 67 -38.89 10.19 -20.05
C VAL A 67 -38.88 8.77 -19.47
N ARG A 68 -39.51 8.57 -18.31
CA ARG A 68 -39.58 7.26 -17.66
C ARG A 68 -40.47 6.28 -18.44
N THR A 69 -41.62 6.74 -18.93
CA THR A 69 -42.57 5.94 -19.71
C THR A 69 -42.00 5.55 -21.08
N ALA A 70 -41.15 6.37 -21.68
CA ALA A 70 -40.52 6.08 -22.97
C ALA A 70 -39.65 4.81 -22.98
N ARG A 71 -39.22 4.31 -21.81
CA ARG A 71 -38.47 3.05 -21.64
C ARG A 71 -37.31 2.88 -22.64
N VAL A 72 -36.62 3.98 -22.93
CA VAL A 72 -35.57 4.04 -23.96
C VAL A 72 -34.51 2.96 -23.72
N GLU A 73 -34.29 2.13 -24.73
CA GLU A 73 -33.27 1.10 -24.68
C GLU A 73 -31.89 1.68 -25.01
N ILE A 74 -30.93 1.47 -24.11
CA ILE A 74 -29.57 1.97 -24.30
C ILE A 74 -28.78 0.97 -25.12
N ARG A 75 -28.32 1.44 -26.29
CA ARG A 75 -27.43 0.69 -27.19
C ARG A 75 -26.11 0.38 -26.50
N THR A 76 -25.85 -0.91 -26.28
CA THR A 76 -24.68 -1.44 -25.54
C THR A 76 -23.96 -2.59 -26.25
N GLY A 77 -24.35 -2.89 -27.49
CA GLY A 77 -23.83 -4.01 -28.27
C GLY A 77 -24.42 -5.35 -27.82
N ARG A 78 -23.91 -6.46 -28.37
CA ARG A 78 -24.41 -7.82 -28.05
C ARG A 78 -23.69 -8.50 -26.88
N LYS A 79 -22.46 -8.06 -26.57
CA LYS A 79 -21.56 -8.75 -25.63
C LYS A 79 -21.83 -8.41 -24.16
N TRP A 80 -22.41 -7.24 -23.89
CA TRP A 80 -22.63 -6.75 -22.54
C TRP A 80 -23.98 -6.03 -22.48
N SER A 81 -24.71 -6.23 -21.38
CA SER A 81 -26.05 -5.68 -21.20
C SER A 81 -26.12 -4.87 -19.91
N THR A 82 -26.48 -3.59 -20.03
CA THR A 82 -26.66 -2.69 -18.88
C THR A 82 -27.72 -3.19 -17.90
N ARG A 83 -28.87 -3.68 -18.38
CA ARG A 83 -29.98 -4.10 -17.49
C ARG A 83 -29.54 -5.25 -16.58
N LYS A 84 -28.90 -6.27 -17.16
CA LYS A 84 -28.34 -7.41 -16.42
C LYS A 84 -27.33 -6.95 -15.36
N THR A 85 -26.36 -6.12 -15.74
CA THR A 85 -25.34 -5.62 -14.81
C THR A 85 -25.92 -4.74 -13.70
N ILE A 86 -26.95 -3.93 -13.98
CA ILE A 86 -27.66 -3.17 -12.94
C ILE A 86 -28.39 -4.11 -11.98
N GLY A 87 -29.11 -5.11 -12.50
CA GLY A 87 -29.81 -6.08 -11.66
C GLY A 87 -28.85 -6.83 -10.72
N GLU A 88 -27.70 -7.27 -11.24
CA GLU A 88 -26.63 -7.90 -10.45
C GLU A 88 -26.08 -6.94 -9.38
N ALA A 89 -25.76 -5.69 -9.74
CA ALA A 89 -25.24 -4.69 -8.81
C ALA A 89 -26.26 -4.32 -7.71
N GLU A 90 -27.53 -4.11 -8.05
CA GLU A 90 -28.59 -3.85 -7.08
C GLU A 90 -28.82 -5.05 -6.15
N SER A 91 -28.77 -6.27 -6.68
CA SER A 91 -28.87 -7.50 -5.89
C SER A 91 -27.71 -7.62 -4.88
N ARG A 92 -26.47 -7.38 -5.32
CA ARG A 92 -25.29 -7.37 -4.45
C ARG A 92 -25.38 -6.32 -3.36
N LEU A 93 -25.86 -5.11 -3.69
CA LEU A 93 -26.03 -4.03 -2.71
C LEU A 93 -27.09 -4.36 -1.66
N ARG A 94 -28.23 -4.95 -2.06
CA ARG A 94 -29.26 -5.44 -1.12
C ARG A 94 -28.71 -6.57 -0.25
N HIS A 95 -27.98 -7.51 -0.84
CA HIS A 95 -27.37 -8.60 -0.09
C HIS A 95 -26.34 -8.10 0.94
N SER A 96 -25.47 -7.17 0.54
CA SER A 96 -24.51 -6.53 1.45
C SER A 96 -25.19 -5.79 2.60
N GLU A 97 -26.38 -5.22 2.39
CA GLU A 97 -27.16 -4.58 3.45
C GLU A 97 -27.73 -5.62 4.43
N ILE A 98 -28.21 -6.77 3.93
CA ILE A 98 -28.74 -7.88 4.76
C ILE A 98 -27.65 -8.52 5.60
N VAL A 99 -26.51 -8.84 4.98
CA VAL A 99 -25.34 -9.42 5.68
C VAL A 99 -24.85 -8.47 6.78
N GLY A 100 -25.12 -7.17 6.62
CA GLY A 100 -24.61 -6.15 7.52
C GLY A 100 -23.09 -6.09 7.45
N ARG A 101 -22.47 -5.49 8.47
CA ARG A 101 -21.02 -5.41 8.53
C ARG A 101 -20.44 -6.41 9.52
N VAL A 102 -19.35 -7.03 9.09
CA VAL A 102 -18.45 -7.75 9.98
C VAL A 102 -17.51 -6.73 10.62
N ALA A 103 -17.20 -6.91 11.91
CA ALA A 103 -16.25 -6.05 12.61
C ALA A 103 -14.87 -6.13 11.93
N ILE A 104 -14.32 -4.98 11.53
CA ILE A 104 -12.95 -4.91 10.98
C ILE A 104 -12.00 -4.56 12.12
N GLY A 105 -11.26 -5.56 12.61
CA GLY A 105 -10.32 -5.41 13.72
C GLY A 105 -11.03 -5.00 15.02
N ARG A 106 -10.44 -4.05 15.77
CA ARG A 106 -10.98 -3.56 17.04
C ARG A 106 -11.90 -2.34 16.91
N GLN A 107 -12.33 -2.00 15.70
CA GLN A 107 -13.14 -0.79 15.48
C GLN A 107 -14.59 -0.93 15.99
N GLY A 108 -15.06 -2.14 16.33
CA GLY A 108 -16.46 -2.35 16.69
C GLY A 108 -17.40 -2.30 15.48
N LEU A 109 -18.67 -2.64 15.68
CA LEU A 109 -19.71 -2.54 14.66
C LEU A 109 -20.09 -1.05 14.43
N ASP A 110 -20.46 -0.67 13.21
CA ASP A 110 -20.99 0.65 12.83
C ASP A 110 -20.10 1.91 12.98
N VAL A 111 -18.78 1.80 13.17
CA VAL A 111 -17.91 2.99 13.35
C VAL A 111 -17.71 3.88 12.10
N THR A 112 -17.80 3.32 10.90
CA THR A 112 -17.74 4.11 9.67
C THR A 112 -19.14 4.28 9.08
N PRO A 113 -19.62 5.50 8.78
CA PRO A 113 -20.89 5.66 8.06
C PRO A 113 -20.77 5.10 6.64
N THR A 114 -21.73 4.31 6.16
CA THR A 114 -21.91 4.05 4.72
C THR A 114 -23.35 4.25 4.32
N ASP A 115 -23.53 4.71 3.10
CA ASP A 115 -24.84 4.79 2.46
C ASP A 115 -25.43 3.38 2.34
N LYS A 116 -26.55 3.14 3.03
CA LYS A 116 -27.32 1.91 2.93
C LYS A 116 -28.19 1.97 1.68
N TRP A 117 -28.37 0.85 1.00
CA TRP A 117 -29.18 0.81 -0.21
C TRP A 117 -30.65 1.18 0.08
N GLY A 118 -31.23 0.66 1.17
CA GLY A 118 -32.61 0.93 1.57
C GLY A 118 -32.91 2.40 1.85
N THR A 119 -31.98 3.11 2.50
CA THR A 119 -32.17 4.51 2.93
C THR A 119 -31.59 5.55 1.98
N ALA A 120 -30.84 5.14 0.96
CA ALA A 120 -30.24 6.06 0.00
C ALA A 120 -31.30 6.76 -0.87
N SER A 121 -31.07 8.05 -1.13
CA SER A 121 -31.83 8.82 -2.11
C SER A 121 -31.70 8.20 -3.50
N ALA A 122 -32.58 8.59 -4.45
CA ALA A 122 -32.46 8.12 -5.83
C ALA A 122 -31.07 8.41 -6.42
N GLU A 123 -30.50 9.58 -6.12
CA GLU A 123 -29.13 9.93 -6.50
C GLU A 123 -28.08 9.07 -5.79
N GLY A 124 -28.23 8.86 -4.49
CA GLY A 124 -27.35 7.98 -3.71
C GLY A 124 -27.35 6.55 -4.26
N LYS A 125 -28.52 6.00 -4.59
CA LYS A 125 -28.67 4.68 -5.24
C LYS A 125 -27.92 4.62 -6.56
N ARG A 126 -27.99 5.67 -7.40
CA ARG A 126 -27.21 5.72 -8.65
C ARG A 126 -25.72 5.69 -8.41
N HIS A 127 -25.22 6.41 -7.40
CA HIS A 127 -23.80 6.39 -7.05
C HIS A 127 -23.37 5.02 -6.51
N LEU A 128 -24.20 4.39 -5.68
CA LEU A 128 -23.97 3.04 -5.16
C LEU A 128 -23.86 2.02 -6.29
N VAL A 129 -24.79 2.00 -7.25
CA VAL A 129 -24.73 1.08 -8.40
C VAL A 129 -23.48 1.33 -9.23
N GLN A 130 -23.14 2.59 -9.54
CA GLN A 130 -21.92 2.91 -10.31
C GLN A 130 -20.65 2.42 -9.60
N ARG A 131 -20.57 2.60 -8.27
CA ARG A 131 -19.45 2.11 -7.46
C ARG A 131 -19.40 0.58 -7.48
N GLU A 132 -20.53 -0.09 -7.30
CA GLU A 132 -20.61 -1.55 -7.30
C GLU A 132 -20.18 -2.16 -8.63
N VAL A 133 -20.58 -1.54 -9.76
CA VAL A 133 -20.12 -1.97 -11.09
C VAL A 133 -18.59 -1.86 -11.22
N ARG A 134 -17.96 -0.82 -10.66
CA ARG A 134 -16.49 -0.73 -10.63
C ARG A 134 -15.87 -1.80 -9.74
N THR A 135 -16.48 -2.09 -8.59
CA THR A 135 -16.06 -3.20 -7.71
C THR A 135 -16.10 -4.54 -8.46
N MET A 136 -17.19 -4.83 -9.20
CA MET A 136 -17.32 -6.04 -10.01
C MET A 136 -16.22 -6.15 -11.08
N GLU A 137 -15.89 -5.05 -11.77
CA GLU A 137 -14.80 -5.05 -12.76
C GLU A 137 -13.43 -5.25 -12.09
N GLU A 138 -13.21 -4.68 -10.91
CA GLU A 138 -11.98 -4.88 -10.15
C GLU A 138 -11.84 -6.32 -9.65
N GLU A 139 -12.92 -6.92 -9.12
CA GLU A 139 -12.95 -8.33 -8.72
C GLU A 139 -12.59 -9.25 -9.89
N ALA A 140 -13.14 -9.01 -11.08
CA ALA A 140 -12.78 -9.77 -12.28
C ALA A 140 -11.29 -9.64 -12.64
N ARG A 141 -10.68 -8.46 -12.43
CA ARG A 141 -9.23 -8.27 -12.58
C ARG A 141 -8.46 -9.04 -11.52
N MET A 142 -8.91 -9.05 -10.26
CA MET A 142 -8.26 -9.78 -9.18
C MET A 142 -8.28 -11.29 -9.44
N VAL A 143 -9.41 -11.85 -9.86
CA VAL A 143 -9.52 -13.26 -10.26
C VAL A 143 -8.52 -13.58 -11.37
N LYS A 144 -8.41 -12.71 -12.39
CA LYS A 144 -7.42 -12.90 -13.46
C LYS A 144 -5.98 -12.79 -12.93
N ALA A 145 -5.70 -11.89 -11.99
CA ALA A 145 -4.37 -11.71 -11.42
C ALA A 145 -3.90 -12.96 -10.65
N VAL A 146 -4.80 -13.65 -9.93
CA VAL A 146 -4.48 -14.91 -9.23
C VAL A 146 -3.91 -15.96 -10.19
N GLY A 147 -4.44 -16.04 -11.41
CA GLY A 147 -3.93 -16.95 -12.44
C GLY A 147 -2.57 -16.58 -13.04
N MET A 148 -2.04 -15.39 -12.76
CA MET A 148 -0.78 -14.90 -13.35
C MET A 148 0.42 -15.25 -12.46
N LYS A 149 1.08 -16.38 -12.73
CA LYS A 149 2.22 -16.89 -11.93
C LYS A 149 3.34 -15.88 -11.66
N LYS A 150 3.67 -15.00 -12.62
CA LYS A 150 4.71 -13.95 -12.47
C LYS A 150 4.09 -12.58 -12.13
N GLN A 151 3.31 -12.03 -13.06
CA GLN A 151 2.74 -10.67 -12.93
C GLN A 151 1.65 -10.54 -11.84
N GLY A 152 1.18 -11.64 -11.25
CA GLY A 152 0.20 -11.65 -10.15
C GLY A 152 0.82 -11.82 -8.75
N ARG A 153 2.15 -12.02 -8.64
CA ARG A 153 2.83 -12.31 -7.36
C ARG A 153 2.63 -11.24 -6.28
N TRP A 154 2.37 -9.99 -6.68
CA TRP A 154 2.08 -8.89 -5.77
C TRP A 154 0.83 -9.13 -4.90
N LEU A 155 -0.04 -10.09 -5.26
CA LEU A 155 -1.17 -10.50 -4.42
C LEU A 155 -0.71 -11.11 -3.09
N ASN A 156 0.45 -11.77 -3.08
CA ASN A 156 1.02 -12.43 -1.90
C ASN A 156 1.81 -11.46 -1.00
N TRP A 157 1.78 -10.16 -1.28
CA TRP A 157 2.53 -9.16 -0.53
C TRP A 157 1.74 -8.74 0.71
N GLU A 158 1.81 -9.57 1.74
CA GLU A 158 1.17 -9.33 3.03
C GLU A 158 1.94 -8.30 3.86
N GLY A 159 1.22 -7.55 4.70
CA GLY A 159 1.82 -6.44 5.45
C GLY A 159 2.37 -5.27 4.61
N VAL A 160 2.26 -5.29 3.27
CA VAL A 160 2.81 -4.24 2.39
C VAL A 160 1.78 -3.17 2.05
N ARG A 161 2.17 -1.90 2.22
CA ARG A 161 1.32 -0.76 1.81
C ARG A 161 1.29 -0.60 0.29
N PRO A 162 0.09 -0.44 -0.30
CA PRO A 162 -0.01 -0.10 -1.72
C PRO A 162 0.51 1.32 -1.96
N VAL A 163 1.19 1.51 -3.08
CA VAL A 163 1.62 2.81 -3.59
C VAL A 163 0.63 3.26 -4.65
N LYS A 164 -0.01 4.40 -4.40
CA LYS A 164 -0.91 5.05 -5.35
C LYS A 164 -0.18 6.22 -5.98
N LEU A 165 0.09 6.14 -7.28
CA LEU A 165 0.71 7.22 -8.03
C LEU A 165 -0.37 8.14 -8.59
N GLY A 166 -0.29 9.43 -8.26
CA GLY A 166 -1.04 10.47 -8.95
C GLY A 166 -0.33 10.95 -10.21
N TRP A 167 -1.02 11.76 -11.01
CA TRP A 167 -0.39 12.39 -12.19
C TRP A 167 0.81 13.24 -11.80
N ASN A 168 0.72 14.02 -10.71
CA ASN A 168 1.83 14.81 -10.21
C ASN A 168 3.06 13.97 -9.83
N ASP A 169 2.85 12.77 -9.26
CA ASP A 169 3.95 11.87 -8.92
C ASP A 169 4.62 11.33 -10.18
N ILE A 170 3.83 10.96 -11.19
CA ILE A 170 4.33 10.49 -12.49
C ILE A 170 5.14 11.58 -13.19
N TRP A 171 4.63 12.81 -13.24
CA TRP A 171 5.30 13.92 -13.92
C TRP A 171 6.58 14.38 -13.21
N LYS A 172 6.65 14.26 -11.88
CA LYS A 172 7.86 14.58 -11.10
C LYS A 172 8.89 13.45 -11.10
N MET A 173 8.48 12.23 -11.41
CA MET A 173 9.35 11.07 -11.38
C MET A 173 10.16 10.99 -12.67
N GLU A 174 11.45 10.68 -12.54
CA GLU A 174 12.28 10.36 -13.68
C GLU A 174 11.67 9.18 -14.48
N PRO A 175 11.56 9.26 -15.82
CA PRO A 175 10.94 8.21 -16.62
C PRO A 175 11.53 6.82 -16.39
N SER A 176 12.87 6.71 -16.29
CA SER A 176 13.58 5.44 -16.05
C SER A 176 13.19 4.83 -14.70
N ARG A 177 12.99 5.67 -13.68
CA ARG A 177 12.58 5.23 -12.35
C ARG A 177 11.15 4.68 -12.35
N LEU A 178 10.23 5.34 -13.06
CA LEU A 178 8.85 4.86 -13.21
C LEU A 178 8.82 3.54 -13.97
N GLN A 179 9.55 3.46 -15.09
CA GLN A 179 9.67 2.25 -15.90
C GLN A 179 10.22 1.09 -15.08
N PHE A 180 11.32 1.31 -14.35
CA PHE A 180 11.90 0.31 -13.47
C PHE A 180 10.90 -0.17 -12.41
N LYS A 181 10.18 0.77 -11.76
CA LYS A 181 9.22 0.45 -10.71
C LYS A 181 8.04 -0.38 -11.23
N LEU A 182 7.51 -0.06 -12.41
CA LEU A 182 6.46 -0.84 -13.04
C LEU A 182 6.96 -2.24 -13.42
N LYS A 183 8.12 -2.32 -14.07
CA LYS A 183 8.68 -3.60 -14.49
C LYS A 183 9.07 -4.49 -13.31
N SER A 184 9.53 -3.90 -12.20
CA SER A 184 9.93 -4.65 -11.02
C SER A 184 8.73 -5.31 -10.35
N VAL A 185 7.65 -4.57 -10.08
CA VAL A 185 6.43 -5.08 -9.43
C VAL A 185 5.85 -6.26 -10.17
N TYR A 186 5.75 -6.16 -11.49
CA TYR A 186 5.12 -7.18 -12.32
C TYR A 186 6.14 -8.22 -12.84
N ASP A 187 7.39 -8.23 -12.38
CA ASP A 187 8.41 -9.20 -12.80
C ASP A 187 8.57 -9.32 -14.33
N VAL A 188 8.73 -8.16 -14.97
CA VAL A 188 9.02 -8.04 -16.41
C VAL A 188 10.31 -7.26 -16.68
N LEU A 189 11.18 -7.16 -15.67
CA LEU A 189 12.55 -6.69 -15.86
C LEU A 189 13.38 -7.77 -16.59
N PRO A 190 14.41 -7.38 -17.35
CA PRO A 190 15.27 -8.30 -18.09
C PRO A 190 16.26 -9.02 -17.15
N SER A 191 15.76 -9.83 -16.21
CA SER A 191 16.59 -10.78 -15.45
C SER A 191 17.04 -11.92 -16.39
N PRO A 192 18.16 -12.61 -16.14
CA PRO A 192 18.60 -13.74 -16.98
C PRO A 192 17.50 -14.79 -17.16
N THR A 193 16.76 -15.13 -16.11
CA THR A 193 15.61 -16.04 -16.23
C THR A 193 14.49 -15.49 -17.13
N ASN A 194 14.20 -14.18 -17.08
CA ASN A 194 13.20 -13.56 -17.97
C ASN A 194 13.70 -13.48 -19.41
N LEU A 195 14.97 -13.13 -19.63
CA LEU A 195 15.60 -13.12 -20.96
C LEU A 195 15.56 -14.51 -21.61
N ALA A 196 15.87 -15.56 -20.84
CA ALA A 196 15.74 -16.93 -21.30
C ALA A 196 14.29 -17.31 -21.60
N THR A 197 13.35 -16.90 -20.75
CA THR A 197 11.90 -17.09 -21.02
C THR A 197 11.46 -16.39 -22.32
N TRP A 198 12.10 -15.28 -22.68
CA TRP A 198 11.79 -14.52 -23.90
C TRP A 198 12.54 -15.01 -25.15
N GLY A 199 13.40 -16.03 -25.02
CA GLY A 199 14.23 -16.52 -26.12
C GLY A 199 15.31 -15.52 -26.56
N LEU A 200 15.72 -14.62 -25.66
CA LEU A 200 16.78 -13.62 -25.92
C LEU A 200 18.14 -14.01 -25.32
N SER A 201 18.18 -15.08 -24.53
CA SER A 201 19.39 -15.63 -23.89
C SER A 201 19.19 -17.12 -23.69
N ASP A 202 20.25 -17.92 -23.81
CA ASP A 202 20.18 -19.36 -23.54
C ASP A 202 20.47 -19.69 -22.07
N ASP A 203 21.20 -18.82 -21.37
CA ASP A 203 21.58 -19.03 -19.97
C ASP A 203 20.64 -18.27 -19.02
N PRO A 204 19.88 -18.95 -18.14
CA PRO A 204 19.03 -18.33 -17.14
C PRO A 204 19.77 -18.01 -15.82
N ASN A 205 21.06 -18.29 -15.73
CA ASN A 205 21.81 -18.27 -14.47
C ASN A 205 22.45 -16.91 -14.14
N CYS A 206 22.82 -16.77 -12.87
CA CYS A 206 23.51 -15.62 -12.33
C CYS A 206 24.99 -15.68 -12.73
N VAL A 207 25.49 -14.61 -13.35
CA VAL A 207 26.92 -14.47 -13.69
C VAL A 207 27.82 -14.54 -12.45
N LEU A 208 27.32 -14.19 -11.26
CA LEU A 208 28.12 -14.18 -10.03
C LEU A 208 28.18 -15.55 -9.36
N CYS A 209 27.05 -16.25 -9.24
CA CYS A 209 26.97 -17.46 -8.41
C CYS A 209 26.48 -18.72 -9.14
N GLY A 210 26.21 -18.64 -10.45
CA GLY A 210 25.80 -19.78 -11.29
C GLY A 210 24.40 -20.35 -11.04
N LYS A 211 23.59 -19.77 -10.15
CA LYS A 211 22.20 -20.22 -9.88
C LYS A 211 21.18 -19.50 -10.75
N PRO A 212 19.97 -20.04 -10.99
CA PRO A 212 18.93 -19.34 -11.74
C PRO A 212 18.66 -17.93 -11.21
N ALA A 213 18.82 -16.93 -12.07
CA ALA A 213 18.77 -15.51 -11.70
C ALA A 213 17.44 -14.87 -12.06
N ASN A 214 16.43 -15.12 -11.23
CA ASN A 214 15.19 -14.35 -11.23
C ASN A 214 15.38 -13.04 -10.43
N LEU A 215 14.35 -12.18 -10.39
CA LEU A 215 14.45 -10.92 -9.64
C LEU A 215 14.65 -11.11 -8.14
N GLU A 216 14.06 -12.13 -7.54
CA GLU A 216 14.23 -12.43 -6.11
C GLU A 216 15.69 -12.77 -5.81
N HIS A 217 16.29 -13.61 -6.65
CA HIS A 217 17.69 -13.99 -6.58
C HIS A 217 18.60 -12.77 -6.63
N ILE A 218 18.47 -11.95 -7.69
CA ILE A 218 19.30 -10.77 -7.91
C ILE A 218 19.15 -9.79 -6.74
N LEU A 219 17.91 -9.50 -6.34
CA LEU A 219 17.65 -8.44 -5.37
C LEU A 219 17.86 -8.89 -3.92
N SER A 220 17.72 -10.17 -3.56
CA SER A 220 17.66 -10.55 -2.15
C SER A 220 18.30 -11.89 -1.75
N ALA A 221 18.68 -12.76 -2.69
CA ALA A 221 19.09 -14.14 -2.36
C ALA A 221 20.40 -14.62 -2.99
N CYS A 222 21.12 -13.77 -3.73
CA CYS A 222 22.42 -14.11 -4.30
C CYS A 222 23.50 -14.12 -3.22
N SER A 223 24.18 -15.26 -3.05
CA SER A 223 25.22 -15.46 -2.03
C SER A 223 26.44 -14.58 -2.27
N GLU A 224 26.87 -14.45 -3.52
CA GLU A 224 28.02 -13.61 -3.87
C GLU A 224 27.69 -12.12 -3.71
N SER A 225 26.47 -11.69 -4.08
CA SER A 225 26.04 -10.31 -3.81
C SER A 225 25.96 -9.98 -2.31
N LEU A 226 25.66 -10.98 -1.47
CA LEU A 226 25.70 -10.84 -0.02
C LEU A 226 27.14 -10.68 0.48
N LYS A 227 28.06 -11.54 0.03
CA LYS A 227 29.50 -11.46 0.39
C LYS A 227 30.14 -10.16 -0.07
N ASP A 228 29.80 -9.70 -1.28
CA ASP A 228 30.22 -8.41 -1.86
C ASP A 228 29.70 -7.18 -1.08
N GLY A 229 28.81 -7.37 -0.10
CA GLY A 229 28.22 -6.29 0.69
C GLY A 229 27.17 -5.45 -0.05
N ARG A 230 26.66 -5.89 -1.20
CA ARG A 230 25.64 -5.13 -1.98
C ARG A 230 24.33 -4.95 -1.21
N TYR A 231 23.95 -5.96 -0.44
CA TYR A 231 22.74 -5.90 0.39
C TYR A 231 22.94 -5.00 1.62
N THR A 232 24.14 -5.02 2.23
CA THR A 232 24.53 -4.08 3.27
C THR A 232 24.51 -2.65 2.75
N TRP A 233 25.08 -2.40 1.57
CA TRP A 233 25.03 -1.07 0.93
C TRP A 233 23.59 -0.58 0.75
N ARG A 234 22.68 -1.44 0.27
CA ARG A 234 21.26 -1.06 0.11
C ARG A 234 20.59 -0.79 1.45
N HIS A 235 20.83 -1.66 2.42
CA HIS A 235 20.35 -1.51 3.79
C HIS A 235 20.76 -0.16 4.37
N ASP A 236 22.05 0.18 4.30
CA ASP A 236 22.61 1.41 4.84
C ASP A 236 22.04 2.65 4.14
N LYS A 237 21.75 2.58 2.84
CA LYS A 237 21.07 3.67 2.13
C LYS A 237 19.66 3.92 2.67
N VAL A 238 18.91 2.87 2.98
CA VAL A 238 17.58 3.01 3.57
C VAL A 238 17.67 3.50 5.01
N LEU A 239 18.60 2.93 5.79
CA LEU A 239 18.85 3.31 7.18
C LEU A 239 19.25 4.79 7.30
N ALA A 240 20.10 5.29 6.41
CA ALA A 240 20.50 6.69 6.38
C ALA A 240 19.31 7.64 6.17
N VAL A 241 18.36 7.29 5.30
CA VAL A 241 17.15 8.10 5.07
C VAL A 241 16.23 8.07 6.29
N LEU A 242 16.08 6.91 6.95
CA LEU A 242 15.31 6.79 8.20
C LEU A 242 15.95 7.61 9.32
N ALA A 243 17.26 7.47 9.52
CA ALA A 243 18.02 8.20 10.53
C ALA A 243 17.88 9.72 10.35
N ASP A 244 18.12 10.25 9.14
CA ASP A 244 17.99 11.68 8.85
C ASP A 244 16.55 12.18 9.08
N THR A 245 15.54 11.37 8.77
CA THR A 245 14.13 11.72 9.02
C THR A 245 13.80 11.77 10.51
N LEU A 246 14.29 10.81 11.28
CA LEU A 246 14.10 10.75 12.74
C LEU A 246 14.87 11.86 13.46
N GLU A 247 16.10 12.15 13.04
CA GLU A 247 16.91 13.22 13.61
C GLU A 247 16.27 14.59 13.37
N ARG A 248 15.77 14.83 12.15
CA ARG A 248 15.01 16.05 11.86
C ARG A 248 13.75 16.17 12.70
N ASN A 249 13.05 15.06 12.99
CA ASN A 249 11.89 15.06 13.88
C ASN A 249 12.29 15.38 15.33
N LEU A 250 13.37 14.77 15.83
CA LEU A 250 13.91 15.01 17.17
C LEU A 250 14.30 16.48 17.40
N LYS A 251 14.84 17.14 16.37
CA LYS A 251 15.25 18.56 16.42
C LYS A 251 14.09 19.56 16.28
N LYS A 252 12.87 19.11 15.90
CA LYS A 252 11.75 20.04 15.72
C LYS A 252 11.37 20.68 17.07
N PRO A 253 11.29 22.02 17.15
CA PRO A 253 10.81 22.68 18.34
C PRO A 253 9.37 22.25 18.61
N ARG A 254 9.13 21.67 19.78
CA ARG A 254 7.78 21.29 20.18
C ARG A 254 7.08 22.51 20.72
N THR A 255 6.14 23.05 19.95
CA THR A 255 5.22 24.07 20.44
C THR A 255 4.29 23.41 21.45
N THR A 256 4.54 23.65 22.73
CA THR A 256 3.50 23.48 23.74
C THR A 256 2.46 24.55 23.45
N LYS A 257 1.36 24.21 22.78
CA LYS A 257 0.17 25.05 22.83
C LYS A 257 -0.34 25.02 24.27
N GLY A 258 0.21 25.89 25.11
CA GLY A 258 -0.26 26.20 26.46
C GLY A 258 -1.50 27.06 26.40
N GLY A 259 -2.50 26.65 25.60
CA GLY A 259 -3.83 27.24 25.64
C GLY A 259 -4.67 26.47 26.65
N LEU A 260 -5.38 27.19 27.53
CA LEU A 260 -6.46 26.61 28.33
C LEU A 260 -7.41 25.85 27.39
N LYS A 261 -7.61 24.56 27.66
CA LYS A 261 -8.61 23.76 26.94
C LYS A 261 -9.98 24.19 27.45
N PHE A 262 -10.62 25.13 26.78
CA PHE A 262 -12.02 25.45 27.06
C PHE A 262 -12.87 24.23 26.69
N VAL A 263 -13.74 23.81 27.61
CA VAL A 263 -14.76 22.81 27.32
C VAL A 263 -15.77 23.46 26.37
N ASN A 264 -15.93 22.92 25.17
CA ASN A 264 -17.02 23.34 24.28
C ASN A 264 -18.31 22.74 24.82
N PHE A 265 -19.16 23.57 25.44
CA PHE A 265 -20.53 23.19 25.76
C PHE A 265 -21.30 22.96 24.46
N VAL A 266 -21.89 21.78 24.32
CA VAL A 266 -22.74 21.41 23.19
C VAL A 266 -24.18 21.49 23.65
N LYS A 267 -25.06 22.11 22.86
CA LYS A 267 -26.49 22.19 23.18
C LYS A 267 -27.14 20.81 23.05
N GLU A 268 -28.22 20.60 23.80
CA GLU A 268 -29.04 19.39 23.70
C GLU A 268 -29.48 19.16 22.24
N GLY A 269 -29.19 17.97 21.71
CA GLY A 269 -29.50 17.58 20.33
C GLY A 269 -28.41 17.82 19.28
N GLU A 270 -27.32 18.52 19.61
CA GLU A 270 -26.18 18.72 18.70
C GLU A 270 -25.07 17.67 18.91
N THR A 271 -24.45 17.23 17.82
CA THR A 271 -23.26 16.36 17.89
C THR A 271 -22.01 17.24 17.93
N GLY A 272 -21.32 17.22 19.08
CA GLY A 272 -20.06 17.94 19.25
C GLY A 272 -18.96 17.45 18.30
N PRO A 273 -17.93 18.28 18.03
CA PRO A 273 -16.77 17.84 17.28
C PRO A 273 -16.14 16.64 17.97
N ARG A 274 -15.92 15.54 17.22
CA ARG A 274 -15.23 14.34 17.74
C ARG A 274 -13.88 14.78 18.28
N ALA A 275 -13.64 14.57 19.58
CA ALA A 275 -12.36 14.85 20.20
C ALA A 275 -11.26 14.09 19.43
N GLY A 276 -10.42 14.83 18.71
CA GLY A 276 -9.19 14.28 18.20
C GLY A 276 -8.33 13.90 19.39
N VAL A 277 -8.05 12.60 19.56
CA VAL A 277 -6.99 12.17 20.48
C VAL A 277 -5.67 12.63 19.83
N GLU A 278 -5.28 13.87 20.10
CA GLU A 278 -3.90 14.34 19.88
C GLU A 278 -3.02 13.61 20.90
N GLY A 279 -2.73 12.34 20.63
CA GLY A 279 -1.67 11.64 21.31
C GLY A 279 -0.36 12.33 20.98
N LYS A 280 0.32 12.89 21.99
CA LYS A 280 1.74 13.21 21.86
C LYS A 280 2.44 11.89 21.49
N GLY A 281 3.09 11.83 20.33
CA GLY A 281 3.88 10.66 19.91
C GLY A 281 4.90 10.26 20.97
N LEU A 282 5.50 9.07 20.86
CA LEU A 282 6.44 8.51 21.84
C LEU A 282 7.58 9.47 22.19
N LEU A 283 8.00 10.27 21.22
CA LEU A 283 9.06 11.23 21.46
C LEU A 283 8.58 12.48 22.22
N GLY A 284 7.28 12.77 22.29
CA GLY A 284 6.69 14.03 22.79
C GLY A 284 6.90 14.38 24.26
N THR A 285 7.51 13.49 25.06
CA THR A 285 7.64 13.63 26.53
C THR A 285 8.98 14.25 26.98
N PRO A 286 10.17 13.69 26.65
CA PRO A 286 11.47 14.24 27.04
C PRO A 286 12.06 15.31 26.09
N THR A 287 12.98 16.12 26.62
CA THR A 287 13.77 17.12 25.90
C THR A 287 15.23 16.70 25.65
N ASP A 288 15.69 15.61 26.26
CA ASP A 288 17.08 15.13 26.28
C ASP A 288 17.32 13.89 25.38
N TRP A 289 16.51 13.71 24.34
CA TRP A 289 16.64 12.57 23.45
C TRP A 289 18.02 12.52 22.78
N LYS A 290 18.69 11.38 22.93
CA LYS A 290 19.89 11.00 22.19
C LYS A 290 19.53 9.95 21.15
N MET A 291 20.24 9.93 20.03
CA MET A 291 20.08 8.93 18.98
C MET A 291 21.44 8.36 18.57
N ARG A 292 21.52 7.04 18.41
CA ARG A 292 22.63 6.30 17.81
C ARG A 292 22.11 5.47 16.64
N VAL A 293 22.94 5.32 15.61
CA VAL A 293 22.60 4.62 14.37
C VAL A 293 23.77 3.72 13.99
N ASP A 294 23.49 2.46 13.63
CA ASP A 294 24.50 1.49 13.16
C ASP A 294 24.82 1.71 11.67
N LEU A 295 25.50 2.83 11.37
CA LEU A 295 25.97 3.17 10.03
C LEU A 295 27.48 3.38 10.01
N LYS A 296 28.19 2.64 9.16
CA LYS A 296 29.66 2.69 8.90
C LYS A 296 30.56 2.37 10.10
N GLN A 297 30.27 2.93 11.27
CA GLN A 297 30.95 2.65 12.53
C GLN A 297 30.11 1.71 13.36
N ARG A 298 30.80 0.76 14.00
CA ARG A 298 30.21 -0.29 14.82
C ARG A 298 29.48 0.35 16.00
N MET A 299 28.14 0.38 15.98
CA MET A 299 27.37 1.04 17.04
C MET A 299 27.46 0.24 18.35
N GLU A 300 27.78 0.95 19.43
CA GLU A 300 27.75 0.44 20.79
C GLU A 300 26.39 0.75 21.43
N PHE A 301 25.72 -0.29 21.91
CA PHE A 301 24.46 -0.13 22.61
C PHE A 301 24.68 0.65 23.92
N PRO A 302 23.84 1.65 24.27
CA PRO A 302 24.04 2.43 25.48
C PRO A 302 24.01 1.54 26.74
N SER A 303 25.15 1.45 27.43
CA SER A 303 25.31 0.62 28.64
C SER A 303 24.40 1.07 29.78
N GLU A 304 23.98 2.34 29.78
CA GLU A 304 22.98 2.92 30.69
C GLU A 304 21.63 2.19 30.64
N ILE A 305 21.29 1.61 29.47
CA ILE A 305 20.04 0.89 29.23
C ILE A 305 20.21 -0.58 29.60
N ALA A 306 21.18 -1.24 28.96
CA ALA A 306 21.54 -2.63 29.21
C ALA A 306 22.92 -2.94 28.64
N VAL A 307 23.61 -3.93 29.23
CA VAL A 307 24.83 -4.49 28.66
C VAL A 307 24.44 -5.60 27.69
N THR A 308 24.69 -5.42 26.40
CA THR A 308 24.34 -6.40 25.37
C THR A 308 25.26 -6.34 24.15
N ASN A 309 25.39 -7.47 23.47
CA ASN A 309 26.04 -7.58 22.17
C ASN A 309 25.06 -7.35 21.01
N LYS A 310 23.75 -7.26 21.29
CA LYS A 310 22.70 -7.00 20.29
C LYS A 310 22.76 -5.56 19.83
N ARG A 311 22.44 -5.33 18.56
CA ARG A 311 22.59 -4.02 17.90
C ARG A 311 21.39 -3.76 17.02
N PRO A 312 20.36 -3.12 17.59
CA PRO A 312 19.33 -2.50 16.79
C PRO A 312 19.96 -1.45 15.87
N ASP A 313 19.44 -1.28 14.66
CA ASP A 313 19.99 -0.34 13.69
C ASP A 313 19.86 1.12 14.15
N ILE A 314 18.82 1.46 14.92
CA ILE A 314 18.65 2.78 15.55
C ILE A 314 18.25 2.60 17.02
N VAL A 315 18.89 3.38 17.89
CA VAL A 315 18.57 3.47 19.32
C VAL A 315 18.33 4.94 19.66
N ILE A 316 17.13 5.28 20.11
CA ILE A 316 16.75 6.62 20.59
C ILE A 316 16.44 6.51 22.08
N TRP A 317 17.05 7.30 22.95
CA TRP A 317 16.81 7.19 24.39
C TRP A 317 16.91 8.52 25.14
N SER A 318 16.25 8.58 26.29
CA SER A 318 16.28 9.67 27.27
C SER A 318 16.66 9.08 28.62
N ALA A 319 17.83 9.46 29.13
CA ALA A 319 18.30 9.00 30.44
C ALA A 319 17.47 9.60 31.58
N LYS A 320 17.02 10.86 31.44
CA LYS A 320 16.21 11.53 32.48
C LYS A 320 14.87 10.84 32.74
N THR A 321 14.23 10.31 31.70
CA THR A 321 12.92 9.67 31.82
C THR A 321 12.96 8.14 31.76
N LYS A 322 14.16 7.56 31.62
CA LYS A 322 14.39 6.13 31.38
C LYS A 322 13.51 5.56 30.26
N GLN A 323 13.45 6.27 29.13
CA GLN A 323 12.69 5.88 27.95
C GLN A 323 13.64 5.54 26.80
N ALA A 324 13.36 4.46 26.05
CA ALA A 324 14.08 4.20 24.81
C ALA A 324 13.21 3.57 23.73
N VAL A 325 13.53 3.90 22.48
CA VAL A 325 12.94 3.34 21.26
C VAL A 325 14.05 2.66 20.47
N LEU A 326 13.84 1.38 20.16
CA LEU A 326 14.74 0.56 19.38
C LEU A 326 14.11 0.28 18.02
N LEU A 327 14.83 0.53 16.93
CA LEU A 327 14.38 0.18 15.59
C LEU A 327 15.37 -0.79 14.96
N GLU A 328 14.84 -1.85 14.35
CA GLU A 328 15.60 -2.79 13.53
C GLU A 328 15.05 -2.77 12.11
N LEU A 329 15.89 -2.37 11.15
CA LEU A 329 15.60 -2.36 9.74
C LEU A 329 15.88 -3.73 9.10
N THR A 330 14.96 -4.14 8.24
CA THR A 330 15.20 -5.22 7.28
C THR A 330 14.77 -4.79 5.90
N VAL A 331 15.56 -5.19 4.88
CA VAL A 331 15.26 -4.93 3.47
C VAL A 331 14.99 -6.25 2.73
N PRO A 332 13.83 -6.91 2.95
CA PRO A 332 13.56 -8.23 2.40
C PRO A 332 13.01 -8.17 0.96
N TRP A 333 12.78 -9.35 0.38
CA TRP A 333 11.81 -9.50 -0.71
C TRP A 333 10.40 -9.18 -0.20
N GLU A 334 9.55 -8.54 -1.01
CA GLU A 334 8.25 -8.04 -0.55
C GLU A 334 7.33 -9.12 0.03
N GLU A 335 7.38 -10.33 -0.51
CA GLU A 335 6.59 -11.46 -0.01
C GLU A 335 7.05 -11.94 1.38
N ARG A 336 8.29 -11.62 1.77
CA ARG A 336 8.90 -12.01 3.05
C ARG A 336 8.86 -10.89 4.09
N ILE A 337 8.08 -9.82 3.86
CA ILE A 337 8.00 -8.68 4.79
C ILE A 337 7.41 -9.10 6.14
N GLU A 338 6.32 -9.85 6.15
CA GLU A 338 5.67 -10.28 7.40
C GLU A 338 6.50 -11.30 8.18
N GLU A 339 7.06 -12.30 7.49
CA GLU A 339 8.01 -13.25 8.07
C GLU A 339 9.25 -12.55 8.68
N ALA A 340 9.78 -11.54 7.98
CA ALA A 340 10.91 -10.76 8.49
C ALA A 340 10.55 -10.00 9.77
N TYR A 341 9.36 -9.39 9.81
CA TYR A 341 8.83 -8.69 10.97
C TYR A 341 8.73 -9.62 12.20
N GLU A 342 8.09 -10.78 12.04
CA GLU A 342 7.93 -11.75 13.14
C GLU A 342 9.27 -12.25 13.68
N ARG A 343 10.17 -12.65 12.77
CA ARG A 343 11.50 -13.13 13.13
C ARG A 343 12.32 -12.08 13.90
N LYS A 344 12.23 -10.81 13.53
CA LYS A 344 12.97 -9.73 14.21
C LYS A 344 12.36 -9.40 15.57
N ASN A 345 11.03 -9.40 15.71
CA ASN A 345 10.39 -9.25 17.02
C ASN A 345 10.83 -10.36 17.99
N LEU A 346 10.85 -11.62 17.53
CA LEU A 346 11.31 -12.73 18.35
C LEU A 346 12.79 -12.60 18.74
N LYS A 347 13.66 -12.19 17.80
CA LYS A 347 15.10 -12.00 18.04
C LYS A 347 15.41 -11.00 19.17
N TYR A 348 14.60 -9.95 19.33
CA TYR A 348 14.84 -8.86 20.27
C TYR A 348 13.96 -8.90 21.52
N GLN A 349 13.05 -9.87 21.64
CA GLN A 349 12.14 -10.00 22.76
C GLN A 349 12.87 -10.07 24.12
N GLU A 350 13.95 -10.86 24.19
CA GLU A 350 14.77 -11.00 25.39
C GLU A 350 15.47 -9.67 25.75
N LEU A 351 16.02 -8.95 24.76
CA LEU A 351 16.64 -7.64 25.01
C LEU A 351 15.63 -6.65 25.57
N VAL A 352 14.42 -6.60 25.01
CA VAL A 352 13.36 -5.71 25.50
C VAL A 352 13.02 -6.03 26.95
N LYS A 353 12.91 -7.32 27.30
CA LYS A 353 12.65 -7.76 28.67
C LYS A 353 13.76 -7.34 29.63
N ASN A 354 15.02 -7.57 29.28
CA ASN A 354 16.17 -7.21 30.12
C ASN A 354 16.23 -5.69 30.36
N CYS A 355 15.96 -4.88 29.33
CA CYS A 355 15.91 -3.43 29.49
C CYS A 355 14.75 -2.99 30.39
N GLN A 356 13.59 -3.66 30.32
CA GLN A 356 12.45 -3.41 31.22
C GLN A 356 12.77 -3.78 32.67
N GLU A 357 13.46 -4.91 32.89
CA GLU A 357 13.95 -5.34 34.19
C GLU A 357 14.95 -4.33 34.79
N ASN A 358 15.75 -3.66 33.95
CA ASN A 358 16.61 -2.53 34.34
C ASN A 358 15.84 -1.21 34.62
N GLY A 359 14.51 -1.24 34.60
CA GLY A 359 13.64 -0.11 34.91
C GLY A 359 13.45 0.88 33.75
N TRP A 360 13.71 0.46 32.50
CA TRP A 360 13.49 1.30 31.32
C TRP A 360 12.13 1.02 30.66
N LYS A 361 11.48 2.08 30.20
CA LYS A 361 10.32 1.98 29.31
C LYS A 361 10.80 1.88 27.86
N ILE A 362 10.67 0.68 27.29
CA ILE A 362 11.20 0.35 25.97
C ILE A 362 10.10 0.09 24.96
N TRP A 363 10.27 0.62 23.76
CA TRP A 363 9.49 0.25 22.58
C TRP A 363 10.42 -0.28 21.49
N PHE A 364 10.16 -1.49 21.03
CA PHE A 364 10.88 -2.09 19.90
C PHE A 364 10.01 -2.07 18.65
N PHE A 365 10.59 -1.67 17.53
CA PHE A 365 9.96 -1.68 16.23
C PHE A 365 10.86 -2.40 15.21
N ALA A 366 10.45 -3.59 14.78
CA ALA A 366 10.91 -4.14 13.52
C ALA A 366 10.29 -3.31 12.38
N VAL A 367 11.12 -2.79 11.49
CA VAL A 367 10.72 -1.97 10.34
C VAL A 367 11.23 -2.58 9.05
N GLU A 368 10.34 -2.74 8.07
CA GLU A 368 10.64 -3.39 6.81
C GLU A 368 10.41 -2.44 5.63
N VAL A 369 11.38 -2.45 4.71
CA VAL A 369 11.28 -1.79 3.41
C VAL A 369 11.71 -2.79 2.36
N GLY A 370 10.77 -3.24 1.52
CA GLY A 370 11.05 -4.20 0.47
C GLY A 370 12.12 -3.70 -0.52
N CYS A 371 12.89 -4.63 -1.07
CA CYS A 371 13.99 -4.33 -1.99
C CYS A 371 13.55 -3.66 -3.32
N ARG A 372 12.27 -3.77 -3.70
CA ARG A 372 11.63 -3.05 -4.82
C ARG A 372 11.09 -1.68 -4.39
N GLY A 373 11.27 -1.28 -3.14
CA GLY A 373 10.94 0.04 -2.59
C GLY A 373 9.53 0.17 -2.02
N PHE A 374 8.90 -0.93 -1.63
CA PHE A 374 7.60 -0.91 -0.96
C PHE A 374 7.77 -0.93 0.56
N VAL A 375 6.96 -0.15 1.27
CA VAL A 375 7.10 0.02 2.72
C VAL A 375 6.14 -0.91 3.46
N GLY A 376 6.65 -1.61 4.47
CA GLY A 376 5.85 -2.43 5.38
C GLY A 376 4.90 -1.58 6.24
N GLN A 377 3.76 -2.15 6.60
CA GLN A 377 2.79 -1.55 7.51
C GLN A 377 3.39 -1.33 8.91
N SER A 378 4.32 -2.20 9.30
CA SER A 378 5.19 -2.08 10.49
C SER A 378 5.96 -0.76 10.53
N THR A 379 6.68 -0.41 9.45
CA THR A 379 7.42 0.86 9.32
C THR A 379 6.48 2.05 9.47
N TRP A 380 5.30 2.00 8.85
CA TRP A 380 4.31 3.06 8.99
C TRP A 380 3.78 3.19 10.42
N ARG A 381 3.51 2.06 11.09
CA ARG A 381 3.07 2.04 12.50
C ARG A 381 4.15 2.60 13.42
N ALA A 382 5.41 2.22 13.20
CA ALA A 382 6.55 2.72 13.96
C ALA A 382 6.69 4.24 13.80
N LEU A 383 6.73 4.75 12.57
CA LEU A 383 6.86 6.19 12.30
C LEU A 383 5.66 7.04 12.77
N ARG A 384 4.47 6.44 12.90
CA ARG A 384 3.31 7.12 13.47
C ARG A 384 3.35 7.13 15.00
N ALA A 385 3.94 6.11 15.60
CA ALA A 385 4.09 6.01 17.05
C ALA A 385 5.18 6.94 17.56
N ILE A 386 6.31 7.02 16.85
CA ILE A 386 7.47 7.88 17.13
C ILE A 386 7.14 9.34 16.86
#